data_AF-A0A937CIQ8-F1
#
_entry.id   AF-A0A937CIQ8-F1
#
_cell.length_a   1.000
_cell.length_b   1.000
_cell.length_c   1.000
_cell.angle_alpha   90.00
_cell.angle_beta   90.00
_cell.angle_gamma   90.00
#
_symmetry.space_group_name_H-M   'P 1'
#
loop_
_entity.id
_entity.type
_entity.pdbx_description
1 polymer ?
#
loop_
_entity_poly.entity_id
_entity_poly.type
_entity_poly.pdbx_seq_one_letter_code
_entity_poly.pdbx_strand_id
1 'polypeptide(L)'
;MNDQVTFFTRTSGQDSLGQMIDSFDSGSLITCGLMTQKEYRNYRGEIVTIDADAVLRLAISPPVHVGDKVISDGVTYSVDGVQFGRNEDHPT
;
A
#
# COMPACT_ATOMS: atom_id res chain seq x y z
N MET A 1 -12.42 -11.83 -6.97
CA MET A 1 -12.66 -10.55 -7.65
C MET A 1 -11.30 -9.92 -7.86
N ASN A 2 -11.03 -9.45 -9.07
CA ASN A 2 -9.82 -8.71 -9.38
C ASN A 2 -10.23 -7.23 -9.44
N ASP A 3 -9.69 -6.43 -8.53
CA ASP A 3 -9.84 -4.98 -8.46
C ASP A 3 -8.78 -4.31 -9.34
N GLN A 4 -9.03 -3.06 -9.73
CA GLN A 4 -8.04 -2.23 -10.42
C GLN A 4 -7.75 -0.99 -9.59
N VAL A 5 -6.46 -0.76 -9.33
CA VAL A 5 -6.00 0.40 -8.56
C VAL A 5 -4.89 1.12 -9.31
N THR A 6 -4.72 2.41 -9.05
CA THR A 6 -3.58 3.17 -9.55
C THR A 6 -2.47 3.13 -8.52
N PHE A 7 -1.36 2.48 -8.86
CA PHE A 7 -0.19 2.32 -8.02
C PHE A 7 0.88 3.34 -8.39
N PHE A 8 1.48 3.98 -7.38
CA PHE A 8 2.52 4.97 -7.55
C PHE A 8 3.77 4.54 -6.77
N THR A 9 4.90 4.52 -7.46
CA THR A 9 6.20 4.20 -6.85
C THR A 9 6.82 5.48 -6.29
N ARG A 10 7.16 5.46 -5.01
CA ARG A 10 7.87 6.55 -4.34
C ARG A 10 9.35 6.49 -4.68
N THR A 11 9.90 7.63 -5.06
CA THR A 11 11.34 7.85 -5.16
C THR A 11 11.73 8.92 -4.16
N SER A 12 12.56 8.56 -3.20
CA SER A 12 13.15 9.52 -2.26
C SER A 12 14.45 10.07 -2.83
N GLY A 13 14.57 11.39 -2.83
CA GLY A 13 15.77 12.13 -3.18
C GLY A 13 16.15 13.10 -2.08
N GLN A 14 17.27 13.79 -2.29
CA GLN A 14 17.74 14.85 -1.43
C GLN A 14 17.95 16.10 -2.29
N ASP A 15 17.42 17.24 -1.84
CA ASP A 15 17.66 18.50 -2.51
C ASP A 15 19.08 19.04 -2.24
N SER A 16 19.44 20.14 -2.90
CA SER A 16 20.75 20.78 -2.74
C SER A 16 21.00 21.35 -1.33
N LEU A 17 19.97 21.44 -0.49
CA LEU A 17 20.05 21.92 0.90
C LEU A 17 20.08 20.76 1.90
N GLY A 18 20.07 19.52 1.42
CA GLY A 18 20.08 18.33 2.24
C GLY A 18 18.70 17.89 2.76
N GLN A 19 17.61 18.51 2.30
CA GLN A 19 16.26 18.11 2.68
C GLN A 19 15.80 16.89 1.87
N MET A 20 15.17 15.95 2.57
CA MET A 20 14.55 14.80 1.93
C MET A 20 13.32 15.25 1.14
N ILE A 21 13.29 14.92 -0.14
CA ILE A 21 12.15 15.17 -1.03
C ILE A 21 11.62 13.84 -1.54
N ASP A 22 10.31 13.69 -1.49
CA ASP A 22 9.63 12.53 -2.03
C ASP A 22 8.92 12.89 -3.32
N SER A 23 9.15 12.07 -4.34
CA SER A 23 8.48 12.16 -5.63
C SER A 23 7.77 10.85 -5.92
N PHE A 24 6.71 10.91 -6.70
CA PHE A 24 5.97 9.74 -7.16
C PHE A 24 6.02 9.72 -8.69
N ASP A 25 5.97 8.53 -9.28
CA ASP A 25 5.88 8.37 -10.72
C ASP A 25 4.50 8.80 -11.26
N SER A 26 4.26 8.59 -12.56
CA SER A 26 2.98 8.92 -13.19
C SER A 26 1.81 8.03 -12.75
N GLY A 27 2.10 6.96 -12.01
CA GLY A 27 1.13 5.95 -11.62
C GLY A 27 0.91 4.92 -12.72
N SER A 28 0.69 3.67 -12.30
CA SER A 28 0.40 2.52 -13.16
C SER A 28 -0.89 1.86 -12.73
N LEU A 29 -1.77 1.55 -13.68
CA LEU A 29 -2.97 0.77 -13.39
C LEU A 29 -2.59 -0.69 -13.21
N ILE A 30 -2.86 -1.24 -12.02
CA ILE A 30 -2.53 -2.61 -11.68
C ILE A 30 -3.79 -3.39 -11.32
N THR A 31 -3.79 -4.67 -11.66
CA THR A 31 -4.86 -5.60 -11.26
C THR A 31 -4.45 -6.29 -9.96
N CYS A 32 -5.30 -6.22 -8.95
CA CYS A 32 -5.00 -6.67 -7.59
C CYS A 32 -6.22 -7.28 -6.91
N GLY A 33 -6.05 -7.84 -5.72
CA GLY A 33 -7.15 -8.01 -4.77
C GLY A 33 -7.01 -7.00 -3.65
N LEU A 34 -7.97 -6.09 -3.49
CA LEU A 34 -7.98 -5.12 -2.40
C LEU A 34 -9.01 -5.54 -1.35
N MET A 35 -8.57 -5.72 -0.11
CA MET A 35 -9.45 -6.01 1.02
C MET A 35 -9.36 -4.86 2.02
N THR A 36 -10.38 -4.01 2.07
CA THR A 36 -10.48 -2.91 3.04
C THR A 36 -11.04 -3.42 4.36
N GLN A 37 -10.47 -2.97 5.47
CA GLN A 37 -11.03 -3.26 6.79
C GLN A 37 -12.17 -2.28 7.11
N LYS A 38 -13.09 -2.72 7.98
CA LYS A 38 -14.15 -1.84 8.46
C LYS A 38 -13.55 -0.84 9.45
N GLU A 39 -13.81 0.44 9.22
CA GLU A 39 -13.48 1.49 10.18
C GLU A 39 -14.23 1.25 11.50
N TYR A 40 -13.51 1.11 12.60
CA TYR A 40 -14.12 1.07 13.93
C TYR A 40 -14.14 2.47 14.51
N ARG A 41 -15.28 2.89 15.06
CA ARG A 41 -15.33 4.13 15.87
C ARG A 41 -15.36 3.75 17.34
N ASN A 42 -14.50 4.39 18.12
CA ASN A 42 -14.56 4.23 19.57
C ASN A 42 -15.78 4.98 20.16
N TYR A 43 -15.97 4.84 21.47
CA TYR A 43 -17.07 5.48 22.21
C TYR A 43 -17.03 7.03 22.19
N ARG A 44 -15.94 7.64 21.72
CA ARG A 44 -15.76 9.09 21.56
C ARG A 44 -16.00 9.54 20.12
N GLY A 45 -16.32 8.61 19.20
CA GLY A 45 -16.51 8.89 17.79
C GLY A 45 -15.21 8.99 16.97
N GLU A 46 -14.06 8.70 17.59
CA GLU A 46 -12.76 8.69 16.90
C GLU A 46 -12.64 7.41 16.06
N ILE A 47 -12.16 7.52 14.83
CA ILE A 47 -11.86 6.36 13.99
C ILE A 47 -10.60 5.70 14.54
N VAL A 48 -10.72 4.43 14.92
CA VAL A 48 -9.64 3.58 15.44
C VAL A 48 -9.44 2.45 14.45
N THR A 49 -8.33 2.49 13.72
CA THR A 49 -7.91 1.36 12.91
C THR A 49 -7.02 0.46 13.75
N ILE A 50 -7.42 -0.80 13.91
CA ILE A 50 -6.64 -1.84 14.55
C ILE A 50 -6.18 -2.74 13.39
N ASP A 51 -4.90 -2.70 13.04
CA ASP A 51 -4.31 -3.32 11.83
C ASP A 51 -4.45 -2.48 10.55
N ALA A 52 -3.78 -2.85 9.45
CA ALA A 52 -3.69 -2.03 8.23
C ALA A 52 -5.08 -1.70 7.66
N ASP A 53 -5.36 -0.44 7.31
CA ASP A 53 -6.67 0.00 6.79
C ASP A 53 -7.13 -0.81 5.56
N ALA A 54 -6.17 -1.33 4.78
CA ALA A 54 -6.43 -2.24 3.68
C ALA A 54 -5.25 -3.20 3.46
N VAL A 55 -5.55 -4.38 2.92
CA VAL A 55 -4.57 -5.35 2.45
C VAL A 55 -4.63 -5.42 0.93
N LEU A 56 -3.51 -5.07 0.28
CA LEU A 56 -3.33 -5.18 -1.16
C LEU A 56 -2.62 -6.50 -1.51
N ARG A 57 -3.28 -7.34 -2.32
CA ARG A 57 -2.71 -8.60 -2.84
C ARG A 57 -2.40 -8.44 -4.33
N LEU A 58 -1.16 -8.76 -4.71
CA LEU A 58 -0.66 -8.61 -6.08
C LEU A 58 -0.07 -9.93 -6.60
N ALA A 59 -0.30 -10.22 -7.87
CA ALA A 59 0.52 -11.19 -8.59
C ALA A 59 1.86 -10.52 -8.92
N ILE A 60 2.97 -11.20 -8.63
CA ILE A 60 4.33 -10.64 -8.60
C ILE A 60 4.62 -9.75 -9.82
N SER A 61 5.00 -8.49 -9.52
CA SER A 61 5.27 -7.34 -10.42
C SER A 61 4.08 -6.36 -10.55
N PRO A 62 4.24 -5.07 -10.17
CA PRO A 62 5.49 -4.34 -9.90
C PRO A 62 6.11 -4.58 -8.51
N PRO A 63 7.40 -4.26 -8.30
CA PRO A 63 8.00 -4.24 -6.96
C PRO A 63 7.30 -3.21 -6.09
N VAL A 64 7.03 -3.57 -4.83
CA VAL A 64 6.33 -2.71 -3.87
C VAL A 64 7.25 -2.41 -2.70
N HIS A 65 7.31 -1.14 -2.32
CA HIS A 65 8.10 -0.63 -1.22
C HIS A 65 7.23 0.10 -0.21
N VAL A 66 7.68 0.14 1.03
CA VAL A 66 7.06 0.97 2.07
C VAL A 66 7.15 2.44 1.65
N GLY A 67 6.04 3.16 1.77
CA GLY A 67 5.91 4.55 1.33
C GLY A 67 5.40 4.71 -0.11
N ASP A 68 5.27 3.63 -0.88
CA ASP A 68 4.53 3.66 -2.14
C ASP A 68 3.07 4.02 -1.88
N LYS A 69 2.39 4.51 -2.91
CA LYS A 69 1.02 5.03 -2.80
C LYS A 69 0.09 4.26 -3.72
N VAL A 70 -1.13 4.02 -3.23
CA VAL A 70 -2.20 3.33 -3.96
C VAL A 70 -3.43 4.20 -3.94
N ILE A 71 -4.08 4.38 -5.09
CA ILE A 71 -5.39 5.02 -5.18
C ILE A 71 -6.42 4.01 -5.66
N SER A 72 -7.46 3.81 -4.86
CA SER A 72 -8.67 3.04 -5.22
C SER A 72 -9.90 3.89 -4.94
N ASP A 73 -10.79 4.02 -5.92
CA ASP A 73 -12.08 4.69 -5.74
C ASP A 73 -12.00 6.11 -5.12
N GLY A 74 -10.93 6.85 -5.45
CA GLY A 74 -10.68 8.19 -4.91
C GLY A 74 -10.06 8.22 -3.50
N VAL A 75 -9.90 7.07 -2.84
CA VAL A 75 -9.21 6.94 -1.56
C VAL A 75 -7.72 6.69 -1.80
N THR A 76 -6.88 7.44 -1.07
CA THR A 76 -5.43 7.28 -1.11
C THR A 76 -4.97 6.44 0.08
N TYR A 77 -4.21 5.38 -0.21
CA TYR A 77 -3.53 4.54 0.76
C TYR A 77 -2.01 4.69 0.59
N SER A 78 -1.29 4.59 1.70
CA SER A 78 0.17 4.47 1.71
C SER A 78 0.55 3.06 2.12
N VAL A 79 1.57 2.49 1.49
CA VAL A 79 2.08 1.16 1.85
C VAL A 79 2.89 1.28 3.14
N ASP A 80 2.41 0.70 4.23
CA ASP A 80 3.11 0.69 5.53
C ASP A 80 4.00 -0.57 5.72
N GLY A 81 3.65 -1.66 5.05
CA GLY A 81 4.40 -2.92 5.14
C GLY A 81 4.21 -3.81 3.91
N VAL A 82 5.18 -4.69 3.66
CA VAL A 82 5.16 -5.66 2.56
C VAL A 82 5.39 -7.05 3.12
N GLN A 83 4.45 -7.96 2.88
CA GLN A 83 4.58 -9.37 3.25
C GLN A 83 4.69 -10.23 1.99
N PHE A 84 5.82 -10.90 1.84
CA PHE A 84 5.99 -11.92 0.80
C PHE A 84 5.36 -13.23 1.28
N GLY A 85 4.56 -13.86 0.42
CA GLY A 85 3.99 -15.17 0.71
C GLY A 85 5.11 -16.17 1.00
N ARG A 86 5.11 -16.77 2.19
CA ARG A 86 5.95 -17.93 2.48
C ARG A 86 5.40 -19.09 1.66
N ASN A 87 6.19 -19.65 0.75
CA ASN A 87 6.05 -21.07 0.48
C ASN A 87 6.36 -21.75 1.82
N GLU A 88 5.39 -22.45 2.41
CA GLU A 88 5.67 -23.32 3.53
C GLU A 88 6.67 -24.37 3.05
N ASP A 89 7.94 -24.18 3.43
CA ASP A 89 8.92 -25.26 3.40
C ASP A 89 8.46 -26.26 4.44
N HIS A 90 7.71 -27.28 4.00
CA HIS A 90 7.45 -28.48 4.78
C HIS A 90 8.72 -29.35 4.65
N PRO A 91 9.61 -29.42 5.66
CA PRO A 91 10.61 -30.47 5.68
C PRO A 91 9.88 -31.81 5.85
N THR A 92 10.13 -32.73 4.91
CA THR A 92 9.70 -34.14 4.99
C THR A 92 10.67 -34.94 5.83
#